data_AF-A0A3P7NYS5-F1
#
_entry.id   AF-A0A3P7NYS5-F1
#
_cell.length_a   1.000
_cell.length_b   1.000
_cell.length_c   1.000
_cell.angle_alpha   90.00
_cell.angle_beta   90.00
_cell.angle_gamma   90.00
#
_symmetry.space_group_name_H-M   'P 1'
#
loop_
_entity.id
_entity.type
_entity.pdbx_description
1 polymer ?
#
loop_
_entity_poly.entity_id
_entity_poly.type
_entity_poly.pdbx_seq_one_letter_code
_entity_poly.pdbx_strand_id
1 'polypeptide(L)'
;MMHDHRFLTVEDIDLMHLKNLGRFRQKLVKNRTRLKIQLTSYMDQVFPELQYFFKSGLHQKACYQLLKEAPTPDAIASMHMTHLSALLLKASHGHFKKEHAKALRVLARESVGSSDRSLSIQITHAIEQIELLDSQLKTVESEMQSIMLSLDSLIMTIPGIGFVNGGMILGEIGNIKRFSNASKVLAYAGLDPSVYQSGNFVAKRTRMSKRGSKPYVMH
;
A
#
# COMPACT_ATOMS: atom_id res chain seq x y z
N MET A 1 -8.57 49.95 3.90
CA MET A 1 -8.39 49.11 2.70
C MET A 1 -9.37 47.96 2.78
N MET A 2 -10.39 47.96 1.92
CA MET A 2 -11.41 46.91 1.86
C MET A 2 -10.73 45.56 1.60
N HIS A 3 -11.08 44.55 2.40
CA HIS A 3 -10.77 43.17 2.08
C HIS A 3 -11.52 42.82 0.80
N ASP A 4 -10.77 42.62 -0.29
CA ASP A 4 -11.31 42.15 -1.56
C ASP A 4 -11.83 40.72 -1.35
N HIS A 5 -13.14 40.58 -1.20
CA HIS A 5 -13.80 39.29 -1.06
C HIS A 5 -13.81 38.59 -2.42
N ARG A 6 -12.71 37.91 -2.75
CA ARG A 6 -12.65 37.05 -3.94
C ARG A 6 -13.69 35.93 -3.80
N PHE A 7 -14.67 35.91 -4.71
CA PHE A 7 -15.64 34.83 -4.80
C PHE A 7 -14.95 33.49 -5.06
N LEU A 8 -15.37 32.45 -4.34
CA LEU A 8 -14.92 31.07 -4.56
C LEU A 8 -15.40 30.60 -5.93
N THR A 9 -14.48 30.18 -6.79
CA THR A 9 -14.82 29.57 -8.09
C THR A 9 -15.02 28.06 -7.95
N VAL A 10 -15.58 27.42 -8.98
CA VAL A 10 -15.64 25.95 -9.07
C VAL A 10 -14.24 25.33 -9.00
N GLU A 11 -13.25 25.94 -9.67
CA GLU A 11 -11.84 25.53 -9.56
C GLU A 11 -11.35 25.57 -8.10
N ASP A 12 -11.67 26.64 -7.35
CA ASP A 12 -11.25 26.76 -5.95
C ASP A 12 -11.90 25.68 -5.06
N ILE A 13 -13.16 25.30 -5.35
CA ILE A 13 -13.88 24.21 -4.67
C ILE A 13 -13.23 22.86 -4.99
N ASP A 14 -12.94 22.56 -6.25
CA ASP A 14 -12.28 21.32 -6.68
C ASP A 14 -10.90 21.14 -6.04
N LEU A 15 -10.12 22.21 -5.93
CA LEU A 15 -8.83 22.20 -5.23
C LEU A 15 -9.00 21.91 -3.73
N MET A 16 -10.03 22.46 -3.08
CA MET A 16 -10.35 22.13 -1.69
C MET A 16 -10.77 20.66 -1.54
N HIS A 17 -11.55 20.11 -2.47
CA HIS A 17 -11.90 18.69 -2.48
C HIS A 17 -10.66 17.81 -2.62
N LEU A 18 -9.75 18.12 -3.55
CA LEU A 18 -8.49 17.39 -3.73
C LEU A 18 -7.63 17.40 -2.46
N LYS A 19 -7.56 18.55 -1.77
CA LYS A 19 -6.86 18.67 -0.48
C LYS A 19 -7.45 17.72 0.57
N ASN A 20 -8.77 17.76 0.73
CA ASN A 20 -9.48 16.96 1.73
C ASN A 20 -9.37 15.46 1.42
N LEU A 21 -9.57 15.08 0.15
CA LEU A 21 -9.42 13.70 -0.31
C LEU A 21 -7.98 13.20 -0.17
N GLY A 22 -6.98 14.03 -0.50
CA GLY A 22 -5.56 13.70 -0.30
C GLY A 22 -5.22 13.41 1.16
N ARG A 23 -5.68 14.26 2.09
CA ARG A 23 -5.50 14.04 3.54
C ARG A 23 -6.24 12.81 4.03
N PHE A 24 -7.47 12.60 3.57
CA PHE A 24 -8.25 11.42 3.92
C PHE A 24 -7.59 10.13 3.43
N ARG A 25 -7.10 10.12 2.18
CA ARG A 25 -6.30 9.03 1.61
C ARG A 25 -5.09 8.72 2.48
N GLN A 26 -4.33 9.74 2.91
CA GLN A 26 -3.18 9.52 3.80
C GLN A 26 -3.59 8.84 5.12
N LYS A 27 -4.72 9.25 5.71
CA LYS A 27 -5.27 8.62 6.92
C LYS A 27 -5.64 7.16 6.68
N LEU A 28 -6.30 6.84 5.56
CA LEU A 28 -6.64 5.47 5.18
C LEU A 28 -5.40 4.60 4.96
N VAL A 29 -4.38 5.11 4.26
CA VAL A 29 -3.10 4.39 4.06
C VAL A 29 -2.44 4.10 5.40
N LYS A 30 -2.36 5.08 6.32
CA LYS A 30 -1.79 4.87 7.66
C LYS A 30 -2.54 3.79 8.44
N ASN A 31 -3.88 3.82 8.41
CA ASN A 31 -4.71 2.81 9.06
C ASN A 31 -4.47 1.41 8.48
N ARG A 32 -4.44 1.30 7.15
CA ARG A 32 -4.19 0.03 6.46
C ARG A 32 -2.81 -0.52 6.79
N THR A 33 -1.77 0.33 6.79
CA THR A 33 -0.41 -0.08 7.15
C THR A 33 -0.34 -0.59 8.58
N ARG A 34 -1.01 0.08 9.53
CA ARG A 34 -1.08 -0.39 10.93
C ARG A 34 -1.72 -1.77 11.02
N LEU A 35 -2.85 -2.00 10.35
CA LEU A 35 -3.52 -3.30 10.35
C LEU A 35 -2.69 -4.39 9.68
N LYS A 36 -1.96 -4.07 8.61
CA LYS A 36 -1.03 -5.02 7.97
C LYS A 36 0.06 -5.47 8.93
N ILE A 37 0.69 -4.54 9.65
CA ILE A 37 1.70 -4.84 10.67
C ILE A 37 1.10 -5.71 11.77
N GLN A 38 -0.09 -5.35 12.24
CA GLN A 38 -0.80 -6.09 13.29
C GLN A 38 -1.15 -7.52 12.85
N LEU A 39 -1.63 -7.70 11.61
CA LEU A 39 -1.86 -9.02 11.02
C LEU A 39 -0.57 -9.85 10.96
N THR A 40 0.55 -9.26 10.52
CA THR A 40 1.84 -9.97 10.54
C THR A 40 2.22 -10.41 11.96
N SER A 41 2.05 -9.54 12.95
CA SER A 41 2.32 -9.88 14.35
C SER A 41 1.43 -11.02 14.87
N TYR A 42 0.18 -11.12 14.42
CA TYR A 42 -0.68 -12.27 14.77
C TYR A 42 -0.20 -13.55 14.09
N MET A 43 0.20 -13.45 12.82
CA MET A 43 0.72 -14.59 12.10
C MET A 43 2.05 -15.10 12.65
N ASP A 44 2.92 -14.23 13.15
CA ASP A 44 4.16 -14.64 13.82
C ASP A 44 3.90 -15.47 15.10
N GLN A 45 2.73 -15.29 15.73
CA GLN A 45 2.33 -16.07 16.92
C GLN A 45 1.59 -17.36 16.55
N VAL A 46 0.73 -17.31 15.53
CA VAL A 46 -0.16 -18.43 15.17
C VAL A 46 0.45 -19.37 14.14
N PHE A 47 1.22 -18.85 13.17
CA PHE A 47 1.80 -19.64 12.08
C PHE A 47 3.03 -18.94 11.46
N PRO A 48 4.16 -18.85 12.18
CA PRO A 48 5.33 -18.07 11.76
C PRO A 48 5.93 -18.54 10.44
N GLU A 49 5.79 -19.81 10.07
CA GLU A 49 6.33 -20.39 8.84
C GLU A 49 5.58 -19.93 7.58
N LEU A 50 4.31 -19.52 7.73
CA LEU A 50 3.46 -19.12 6.61
C LEU A 50 4.05 -17.95 5.83
N GLN A 51 4.76 -17.04 6.51
CA GLN A 51 5.38 -15.86 5.88
C GLN A 51 6.43 -16.23 4.83
N TYR A 52 7.09 -17.38 4.98
CA TYR A 52 8.12 -17.85 4.06
C TYR A 52 7.54 -18.71 2.92
N PHE A 53 6.34 -19.27 3.11
CA PHE A 53 5.67 -20.06 2.08
C PHE A 53 5.29 -19.21 0.86
N PHE A 54 4.80 -18.00 1.10
CA PHE A 54 4.39 -17.08 0.04
C PHE A 54 5.53 -16.14 -0.34
N LYS A 55 6.13 -16.35 -1.53
CA LYS A 55 7.24 -15.52 -2.04
C LYS A 55 6.96 -14.01 -2.06
N SER A 56 5.70 -13.63 -2.27
CA SER A 56 5.24 -12.23 -2.30
C SER A 56 4.81 -11.70 -0.92
N GLY A 57 5.03 -12.48 0.14
CA GLY A 57 4.64 -12.18 1.51
C GLY A 57 3.17 -12.49 1.81
N LEU A 58 2.77 -12.11 3.04
CA LEU A 58 1.45 -12.39 3.62
C LEU A 58 0.31 -11.61 2.95
N HIS A 59 0.58 -10.39 2.49
CA HIS A 59 -0.44 -9.45 2.02
C HIS A 59 -0.84 -9.67 0.56
N GLN A 60 -1.32 -10.87 0.26
CA GLN A 60 -1.82 -11.25 -1.06
C GLN A 60 -3.19 -11.93 -0.99
N LYS A 61 -3.97 -11.80 -2.05
CA LYS A 61 -5.35 -12.28 -2.12
C LYS A 61 -5.50 -13.76 -1.75
N ALA A 62 -4.61 -14.61 -2.24
CA ALA A 62 -4.65 -16.05 -1.93
C ALA A 62 -4.47 -16.34 -0.43
N CYS A 63 -3.54 -15.64 0.22
CA CYS A 63 -3.31 -15.79 1.66
C CYS A 63 -4.50 -15.26 2.46
N TYR A 64 -5.08 -14.12 2.08
CA TYR A 64 -6.25 -13.57 2.76
C TYR A 64 -7.47 -14.47 2.64
N GLN A 65 -7.72 -15.05 1.47
CA GLN A 65 -8.83 -15.98 1.29
C GLN A 65 -8.63 -17.26 2.09
N LEU A 66 -7.40 -17.78 2.14
CA LEU A 66 -7.04 -18.92 2.98
C LEU A 66 -7.29 -18.62 4.45
N LEU A 67 -6.73 -17.52 4.97
CA LEU A 67 -6.78 -17.18 6.39
C LEU A 67 -8.18 -16.80 6.87
N LYS A 68 -9.05 -16.28 6.00
CA LYS A 68 -10.46 -16.05 6.33
C LYS A 68 -11.23 -17.35 6.57
N GLU A 69 -10.84 -18.44 5.92
CA GLU A 69 -11.49 -19.74 6.10
C GLU A 69 -10.76 -20.62 7.14
N ALA A 70 -9.43 -20.58 7.14
CA ALA A 70 -8.54 -21.35 7.99
C ALA A 70 -7.43 -20.45 8.56
N PRO A 71 -7.71 -19.70 9.64
CA PRO A 71 -6.76 -18.74 10.23
C PRO A 71 -5.65 -19.40 11.06
N THR A 72 -5.76 -20.68 11.40
CA THR A 72 -4.78 -21.41 12.22
C THR A 72 -4.13 -22.55 11.43
N PRO A 73 -2.90 -22.97 11.81
CA PRO A 73 -2.25 -24.13 11.18
C PRO A 73 -3.11 -25.39 11.29
N ASP A 74 -3.79 -25.63 12.43
CA ASP A 74 -4.69 -26.78 12.60
C ASP A 74 -5.89 -26.75 11.64
N ALA A 75 -6.48 -25.56 11.41
CA ALA A 75 -7.57 -25.40 10.45
C ALA A 75 -7.10 -25.70 9.01
N ILE A 76 -5.88 -25.29 8.67
CA ILE A 76 -5.28 -25.57 7.35
C ILE A 76 -4.95 -27.06 7.21
N ALA A 77 -4.40 -27.68 8.26
CA ALA A 77 -4.01 -29.09 8.29
C ALA A 77 -5.23 -30.04 8.20
N SER A 78 -6.36 -29.65 8.78
CA SER A 78 -7.62 -30.40 8.78
C SER A 78 -8.45 -30.18 7.51
N MET A 79 -8.23 -29.10 6.77
CA MET A 79 -8.95 -28.79 5.53
C MET A 79 -8.81 -29.90 4.47
N HIS A 80 -9.91 -30.20 3.78
CA HIS A 80 -9.91 -31.21 2.73
C HIS A 80 -9.02 -30.79 1.54
N MET A 81 -8.18 -31.70 1.04
CA MET A 81 -7.15 -31.37 0.04
C MET A 81 -7.73 -30.83 -1.27
N THR A 82 -8.87 -31.33 -1.73
CA THR A 82 -9.51 -30.81 -2.95
C THR A 82 -9.99 -29.38 -2.76
N HIS A 83 -10.53 -29.06 -1.58
CA HIS A 83 -11.00 -27.73 -1.24
C HIS A 83 -9.85 -26.75 -1.09
N LEU A 84 -8.82 -27.10 -0.31
CA LEU A 84 -7.61 -26.29 -0.15
C LEU A 84 -6.95 -25.97 -1.50
N SER A 85 -6.85 -26.98 -2.39
CA SER A 85 -6.31 -26.77 -3.74
C SER A 85 -7.19 -25.88 -4.60
N ALA A 86 -8.52 -26.03 -4.55
CA ALA A 86 -9.44 -25.20 -5.33
C ALA A 86 -9.43 -23.74 -4.85
N LEU A 87 -9.42 -23.53 -3.53
CA LEU A 87 -9.33 -22.22 -2.90
C LEU A 87 -8.07 -21.48 -3.35
N LEU A 88 -6.90 -22.12 -3.19
CA LEU A 88 -5.62 -21.51 -3.56
C LEU A 88 -5.52 -21.26 -5.07
N LEU A 89 -5.97 -22.20 -5.90
CA LEU A 89 -5.95 -22.05 -7.36
C LEU A 89 -6.81 -20.86 -7.81
N LYS A 90 -8.04 -20.76 -7.29
CA LYS A 90 -8.96 -19.66 -7.60
C LYS A 90 -8.45 -18.32 -7.10
N ALA A 91 -8.02 -18.24 -5.85
CA ALA A 91 -7.62 -16.99 -5.22
C ALA A 91 -6.29 -16.45 -5.76
N SER A 92 -5.43 -17.32 -6.29
CA SER A 92 -4.15 -16.96 -6.92
C SER A 92 -4.20 -16.83 -8.44
N HIS A 93 -5.37 -16.96 -9.08
CA HIS A 93 -5.49 -16.96 -10.54
C HIS A 93 -4.59 -18.02 -11.23
N GLY A 94 -4.48 -19.21 -10.64
CA GLY A 94 -3.78 -20.35 -11.22
C GLY A 94 -2.32 -20.52 -10.79
N HIS A 95 -1.76 -19.62 -9.98
CA HIS A 95 -0.36 -19.72 -9.54
C HIS A 95 -0.13 -20.84 -8.50
N PHE A 96 -1.05 -21.03 -7.55
CA PHE A 96 -0.95 -22.08 -6.55
C PHE A 96 -1.75 -23.32 -6.96
N LYS A 97 -1.00 -24.32 -7.45
CA LYS A 97 -1.54 -25.63 -7.87
C LYS A 97 -1.60 -26.61 -6.71
N LYS A 98 -2.11 -27.82 -6.97
CA LYS A 98 -2.25 -28.93 -6.00
C LYS A 98 -0.97 -29.21 -5.21
N GLU A 99 0.20 -29.15 -5.83
CA GLU A 99 1.48 -29.37 -5.12
C GLU A 99 1.77 -28.30 -4.06
N HIS A 100 1.36 -27.05 -4.30
CA HIS A 100 1.48 -25.98 -3.29
C HIS A 100 0.50 -26.21 -2.14
N ALA A 101 -0.72 -26.65 -2.43
CA ALA A 101 -1.70 -27.01 -1.39
C ALA A 101 -1.21 -28.16 -0.51
N LYS A 102 -0.58 -29.19 -1.12
CA LYS A 102 0.06 -30.27 -0.36
C LYS A 102 1.19 -29.76 0.53
N ALA A 103 2.11 -28.97 -0.04
CA ALA A 103 3.24 -28.41 0.70
C ALA A 103 2.78 -27.53 1.87
N LEU A 104 1.76 -26.70 1.65
CA LEU A 104 1.16 -25.87 2.70
C LEU A 104 0.53 -26.72 3.81
N ARG A 105 -0.17 -27.80 3.45
CA ARG A 105 -0.79 -28.70 4.44
C ARG A 105 0.25 -29.42 5.28
N VAL A 106 1.37 -29.82 4.68
CA VAL A 106 2.51 -30.41 5.40
C VAL A 106 3.11 -29.37 6.34
N LEU A 107 3.39 -28.16 5.84
CA LEU A 107 3.91 -27.06 6.63
C LEU A 107 3.01 -26.73 7.84
N ALA A 108 1.69 -26.77 7.65
CA ALA A 108 0.74 -26.52 8.72
C ALA A 108 0.74 -27.62 9.79
N ARG A 109 1.01 -28.88 9.43
CA ARG A 109 1.12 -30.00 10.40
C ARG A 109 2.40 -29.97 11.21
N GLU A 110 3.47 -29.41 10.63
CA GLU A 110 4.78 -29.29 11.25
C GLU A 110 4.99 -27.93 11.94
N SER A 111 3.97 -27.06 11.92
CA SER A 111 4.01 -25.73 12.49
C SER A 111 4.26 -25.76 14.00
N VAL A 112 5.13 -24.87 14.48
CA VAL A 112 5.33 -24.63 15.91
C VAL A 112 4.33 -23.63 16.49
N GLY A 113 3.47 -23.07 15.65
CA GLY A 113 2.50 -22.04 16.02
C GLY A 113 1.38 -22.54 16.94
N SER A 114 0.78 -21.61 17.68
CA SER A 114 -0.30 -21.91 18.64
C SER A 114 -1.68 -21.63 18.06
N SER A 115 -2.62 -22.55 18.27
CA SER A 115 -4.03 -22.38 17.92
C SER A 115 -4.78 -21.62 19.01
N ASP A 116 -4.60 -20.29 19.08
CA ASP A 116 -5.43 -19.42 19.91
C ASP A 116 -6.68 -18.96 19.16
N ARG A 117 -7.85 -19.31 19.70
CA ARG A 117 -9.17 -18.90 19.18
C ARG A 117 -9.32 -17.37 19.16
N SER A 118 -8.72 -16.66 20.12
CA SER A 118 -8.76 -15.21 20.19
C SER A 118 -8.00 -14.57 19.02
N LEU A 119 -6.82 -15.10 18.69
CA LEU A 119 -6.00 -14.64 17.56
C LEU A 119 -6.63 -15.01 16.23
N SER A 120 -7.26 -16.19 16.13
CA SER A 120 -8.01 -16.60 14.93
C SER A 120 -9.09 -15.58 14.54
N ILE A 121 -9.89 -15.12 15.51
CA ILE A 121 -10.91 -14.09 15.28
C ILE A 121 -10.26 -12.76 14.87
N GLN A 122 -9.17 -12.37 15.55
CA GLN A 122 -8.43 -11.15 15.24
C GLN A 122 -7.82 -11.15 13.83
N ILE A 123 -7.30 -12.29 13.36
CA ILE A 123 -6.75 -12.46 12.01
C ILE A 123 -7.83 -12.22 10.96
N THR A 124 -8.97 -12.89 11.07
CA THR A 124 -10.08 -12.74 10.11
C THR A 124 -10.57 -11.30 10.06
N HIS A 125 -10.80 -10.68 11.21
CA HIS A 125 -11.25 -9.28 11.27
C HIS A 125 -10.19 -8.29 10.77
N ALA A 126 -8.91 -8.53 11.02
CA ALA A 126 -7.84 -7.68 10.50
C ALA A 126 -7.82 -7.73 8.95
N ILE A 127 -8.00 -8.91 8.36
CA ILE A 127 -8.07 -9.08 6.90
C ILE A 127 -9.29 -8.34 6.33
N GLU A 128 -10.46 -8.50 6.92
CA GLU A 128 -11.69 -7.81 6.49
C GLU A 128 -11.53 -6.29 6.53
N GLN A 129 -10.95 -5.75 7.61
CA GLN A 129 -10.67 -4.32 7.72
C GLN A 129 -9.64 -3.84 6.70
N ILE A 130 -8.61 -4.64 6.39
CA ILE A 130 -7.65 -4.31 5.32
C ILE A 130 -8.36 -4.25 3.97
N GLU A 131 -9.19 -5.24 3.64
CA GLU A 131 -9.94 -5.29 2.38
C GLU A 131 -10.92 -4.11 2.26
N LEU A 132 -11.57 -3.72 3.36
CA LEU A 132 -12.43 -2.53 3.43
C LEU A 132 -11.63 -1.25 3.19
N LEU A 133 -10.46 -1.09 3.82
CA LEU A 133 -9.63 0.10 3.61
C LEU A 133 -9.09 0.15 2.17
N ASP A 134 -8.78 -1.00 1.57
CA ASP A 134 -8.36 -1.07 0.16
C ASP A 134 -9.50 -0.68 -0.79
N SER A 135 -10.76 -1.03 -0.51
CA SER A 135 -11.90 -0.58 -1.32
C SER A 135 -12.15 0.92 -1.15
N GLN A 136 -12.13 1.43 0.08
CA GLN A 136 -12.28 2.86 0.37
C GLN A 136 -11.18 3.70 -0.29
N LEU A 137 -9.93 3.21 -0.27
CA LEU A 137 -8.82 3.87 -0.97
C LEU A 137 -9.06 3.96 -2.47
N LYS A 138 -9.54 2.89 -3.11
CA LYS A 138 -9.89 2.91 -4.53
C LYS A 138 -10.98 3.94 -4.83
N THR A 139 -12.03 4.01 -4.00
CA THR A 139 -13.07 5.04 -4.16
C THR A 139 -12.48 6.44 -4.09
N VAL A 140 -11.67 6.73 -3.08
CA VAL A 140 -11.03 8.05 -2.92
C VAL A 140 -10.11 8.37 -4.10
N GLU A 141 -9.31 7.41 -4.56
CA GLU A 141 -8.40 7.60 -5.69
C GLU A 141 -9.16 7.83 -7.01
N SER A 142 -10.29 7.15 -7.22
CA SER A 142 -11.18 7.39 -8.37
C SER A 142 -11.81 8.79 -8.34
N GLU A 143 -12.27 9.26 -7.18
CA GLU A 143 -12.82 10.61 -7.04
C GLU A 143 -11.76 11.67 -7.30
N MET A 144 -10.55 11.49 -6.75
CA MET A 144 -9.42 12.38 -7.04
C MET A 144 -9.08 12.40 -8.53
N GLN A 145 -9.13 11.24 -9.20
CA GLN A 145 -8.92 11.16 -10.64
C GLN A 145 -10.00 11.91 -11.43
N SER A 146 -11.27 11.78 -11.05
CA SER A 146 -12.38 12.49 -11.68
C SER A 146 -12.19 14.02 -11.62
N ILE A 147 -11.87 14.54 -10.44
CA ILE A 147 -11.60 15.99 -10.25
C ILE A 147 -10.36 16.44 -11.03
N MET A 148 -9.32 15.61 -11.08
CA MET A 148 -8.12 15.94 -11.86
C MET A 148 -8.38 15.99 -13.37
N LEU A 149 -9.29 15.14 -13.87
CA LEU A 149 -9.70 15.15 -15.27
C LEU A 149 -10.57 16.37 -15.60
N SER A 150 -11.42 16.84 -14.67
CA SER A 150 -12.22 18.05 -14.89
C SER A 150 -11.39 19.34 -14.86
N LEU A 151 -10.32 19.37 -14.05
CA LEU A 151 -9.44 20.53 -13.92
C LEU A 151 -8.49 20.74 -15.11
N ASP A 152 -8.25 19.71 -15.93
CA ASP A 152 -7.31 19.72 -17.08
C ASP A 152 -5.98 20.45 -16.79
N SER A 153 -5.39 20.15 -15.63
CA SER A 153 -4.27 20.93 -15.11
C SER A 153 -2.95 20.59 -15.80
N LEU A 154 -2.13 21.61 -16.07
CA LEU A 154 -0.77 21.47 -16.62
C LEU A 154 0.13 20.54 -15.82
N ILE A 155 -0.15 20.30 -14.53
CA ILE A 155 0.61 19.37 -13.71
C ILE A 155 0.63 17.94 -14.26
N MET A 156 -0.41 17.55 -15.01
CA MET A 156 -0.51 16.25 -15.66
C MET A 156 0.41 16.09 -16.88
N THR A 157 0.97 17.20 -17.39
CA THR A 157 1.95 17.17 -18.49
C THR A 157 3.35 16.78 -18.02
N ILE A 158 3.59 16.77 -16.69
CA ILE A 158 4.90 16.46 -16.10
C ILE A 158 5.10 14.93 -16.12
N PRO A 159 6.14 14.41 -16.80
CA PRO A 159 6.41 12.98 -16.83
C PRO A 159 6.59 12.41 -15.43
N GLY A 160 5.85 11.33 -15.13
CA GLY A 160 5.93 10.63 -13.84
C GLY A 160 4.94 11.11 -12.76
N ILE A 161 4.18 12.18 -13.00
CA ILE A 161 3.10 12.60 -12.09
C ILE A 161 1.78 11.93 -12.51
N GLY A 162 1.25 11.08 -11.64
CA GLY A 162 -0.09 10.50 -11.79
C GLY A 162 -1.18 11.33 -11.11
N PHE A 163 -2.45 11.05 -11.42
CA PHE A 163 -3.62 11.79 -10.92
C PHE A 163 -3.64 11.96 -9.40
N VAL A 164 -3.30 10.92 -8.64
CA VAL A 164 -3.29 10.98 -7.17
C VAL A 164 -2.24 11.97 -6.67
N ASN A 165 -0.99 11.86 -7.17
CA ASN A 165 0.10 12.73 -6.75
C ASN A 165 -0.12 14.17 -7.23
N GLY A 166 -0.57 14.33 -8.48
CA GLY A 166 -0.94 15.64 -9.03
C GLY A 166 -2.05 16.31 -8.24
N GLY A 167 -3.10 15.55 -7.89
CA GLY A 167 -4.21 16.04 -7.07
C GLY A 167 -3.79 16.42 -5.65
N MET A 168 -2.90 15.65 -5.02
CA MET A 168 -2.34 16.01 -3.73
C MET A 168 -1.54 17.33 -3.78
N ILE A 169 -0.72 17.51 -4.83
CA ILE A 169 0.06 18.73 -5.03
C ILE A 169 -0.87 19.93 -5.26
N LEU A 170 -1.85 19.78 -6.17
CA LEU A 170 -2.83 20.84 -6.44
C LEU A 170 -3.67 21.19 -5.21
N GLY A 171 -4.09 20.20 -4.42
CA GLY A 171 -4.86 20.44 -3.20
C GLY A 171 -4.07 21.19 -2.11
N GLU A 172 -2.77 20.94 -1.97
CA GLU A 172 -1.97 21.65 -0.96
C GLU A 172 -1.49 23.03 -1.44
N ILE A 173 -1.15 23.18 -2.72
CA ILE A 173 -0.73 24.45 -3.31
C ILE A 173 -1.91 25.41 -3.53
N GLY A 174 -3.09 24.87 -3.89
CA GLY A 174 -4.23 25.65 -4.34
C GLY A 174 -4.01 26.21 -5.76
N ASN A 175 -4.29 27.48 -5.97
CA ASN A 175 -4.34 28.07 -7.32
C ASN A 175 -2.97 28.05 -8.01
N ILE A 176 -2.79 27.10 -8.94
CA ILE A 176 -1.54 26.88 -9.66
C ILE A 176 -1.20 28.00 -10.66
N LYS A 177 -2.17 28.89 -10.99
CA LYS A 177 -1.93 30.08 -11.83
C LYS A 177 -0.99 31.10 -11.15
N ARG A 178 -0.67 30.92 -9.86
CA ARG A 178 0.42 31.64 -9.18
C ARG A 178 1.81 31.22 -9.65
N PHE A 179 1.95 30.05 -10.28
CA PHE A 179 3.22 29.56 -10.78
C PHE A 179 3.31 29.78 -12.29
N SER A 180 4.34 30.49 -12.72
CA SER A 180 4.52 30.86 -14.12
C SER A 180 4.91 29.69 -15.04
N ASN A 181 5.32 28.54 -14.49
CA ASN A 181 5.66 27.34 -15.25
C ASN A 181 5.69 26.08 -14.37
N ALA A 182 5.62 24.91 -15.01
CA ALA A 182 5.68 23.60 -14.36
C ALA A 182 6.97 23.38 -13.54
N SER A 183 8.10 23.93 -13.98
CA SER A 183 9.38 23.82 -13.27
C SER A 183 9.36 24.46 -11.88
N LYS A 184 8.62 25.56 -11.70
CA LYS A 184 8.45 26.21 -10.39
C LYS A 184 7.54 25.41 -9.45
N VAL A 185 6.55 24.70 -10.00
CA VAL A 185 5.71 23.78 -9.23
C VAL A 185 6.55 22.59 -8.75
N LEU A 186 7.43 22.08 -9.62
CA LEU A 186 8.40 21.03 -9.29
C LEU A 186 9.40 21.48 -8.22
N ALA A 187 9.94 22.69 -8.33
CA ALA A 187 10.84 23.25 -7.32
C ALA A 187 10.13 23.42 -5.97
N TYR A 188 8.87 23.87 -5.96
CA TYR A 188 8.07 23.98 -4.74
C TYR A 188 7.79 22.60 -4.11
N ALA A 189 7.36 21.62 -4.91
CA ALA A 189 7.14 20.25 -4.46
C ALA A 189 8.43 19.55 -3.98
N GLY A 190 9.59 19.93 -4.53
CA GLY A 190 10.91 19.46 -4.10
C GLY A 190 11.47 20.18 -2.86
N LEU A 191 10.97 21.38 -2.55
CA LEU A 191 11.29 22.16 -1.34
C LEU A 191 10.36 21.85 -0.16
N ASP A 192 9.19 21.26 -0.41
CA ASP A 192 8.29 20.67 0.60
C ASP A 192 8.32 19.13 0.60
N PRO A 193 9.46 18.45 0.79
CA PRO A 193 9.51 17.00 0.88
C PRO A 193 9.15 16.55 2.30
N SER A 194 8.04 17.01 2.88
CA SER A 194 7.58 16.47 4.18
C SER A 194 6.63 15.29 4.05
N VAL A 195 6.33 14.84 2.83
CA VAL A 195 5.35 13.76 2.62
C VAL A 195 5.94 12.69 1.71
N TYR A 196 6.18 11.52 2.33
CA TYR A 196 6.46 10.22 1.70
C TYR A 196 7.90 9.89 1.28
N GLN A 197 8.80 9.81 2.26
CA GLN A 197 9.75 8.70 2.30
C GLN A 197 9.12 7.56 3.13
N SER A 198 8.28 6.75 2.49
CA SER A 198 8.02 5.38 2.96
C SER A 198 8.52 4.44 1.88
N GLY A 199 9.70 3.88 2.10
CA GLY A 199 10.31 2.98 1.14
C GLY A 199 11.81 3.00 1.28
N ASN A 200 12.31 2.11 2.11
CA ASN A 200 13.61 1.51 1.89
C ASN A 200 13.58 0.86 0.50
N PHE A 201 13.90 1.63 -0.53
CA PHE A 201 14.02 1.14 -1.91
C PHE A 201 15.36 1.63 -2.46
N VAL A 202 16.40 0.89 -2.09
CA VAL A 202 17.70 0.96 -2.77
C VAL A 202 17.48 0.41 -4.17
N ALA A 203 17.33 1.32 -5.15
CA ALA A 203 17.37 0.94 -6.55
C ALA A 203 18.74 0.30 -6.84
N LYS A 204 18.76 -1.03 -6.98
CA LYS A 204 19.89 -1.77 -7.55
C LYS A 204 20.03 -1.42 -9.04
N ARG A 205 20.78 -0.36 -9.34
CA ARG A 205 21.78 -0.29 -10.42
C ARG A 205 22.25 1.16 -10.61
N THR A 206 23.31 1.51 -9.92
CA THR A 206 24.39 2.32 -10.50
C THR A 206 25.70 1.68 -10.07
N ARG A 207 26.29 0.92 -11.00
CA ARG A 207 27.72 0.61 -10.94
C ARG A 207 28.44 1.89 -11.28
N MET A 208 29.07 2.53 -10.29
CA MET A 208 30.10 3.54 -10.51
C MET A 208 31.29 3.25 -9.57
N SER A 209 32.47 3.29 -10.18
CA SER A 209 33.74 2.75 -9.71
C SER A 209 34.34 3.49 -8.53
N LYS A 210 34.81 2.76 -7.51
CA LYS A 210 35.91 3.21 -6.66
C LYS A 210 37.24 2.81 -7.29
N ARG A 211 37.76 3.68 -8.16
CA ARG A 211 39.20 3.81 -8.42
C ARG A 211 39.76 4.80 -7.39
N GLY A 212 40.77 4.38 -6.63
CA GLY A 212 41.68 5.19 -5.78
C GLY A 212 41.04 5.79 -4.51
N SER A 213 41.65 5.77 -3.31
CA SER A 213 43.02 5.45 -2.90
C SER A 213 43.00 5.15 -1.39
N LYS A 214 43.70 4.10 -0.94
CA LYS A 214 44.39 4.07 0.39
C LYS A 214 45.81 4.58 0.13
N PRO A 215 46.43 5.42 0.98
CA PRO A 215 47.01 4.99 2.26
C PRO A 215 46.76 6.04 3.38
N TYR A 216 46.76 5.73 4.68
CA TYR A 216 47.98 5.60 5.49
C TYR A 216 47.63 5.04 6.88
N VAL A 217 48.54 4.20 7.36
CA VAL A 217 48.80 3.80 8.76
C VAL A 217 49.19 5.00 9.61
N MET A 218 48.90 4.97 10.92
CA MET A 218 49.81 5.39 12.01
C MET A 218 49.22 5.06 13.40
N HIS A 219 50.06 4.34 14.17
CA HIS A 219 50.08 3.99 15.60
C HIS A 219 48.96 3.15 16.21
#